data_AF-A0A7Y5LVW6-F1
#
_entry.id   AF-A0A7Y5LVW6-F1
#
_cell.length_a   1.000
_cell.length_b   1.000
_cell.length_c   1.000
_cell.angle_alpha   90.00
_cell.angle_beta   90.00
_cell.angle_gamma   90.00
#
_symmetry.space_group_name_H-M   'P 1'
#
loop_
_entity.id
_entity.type
_entity.pdbx_description
1 polymer ?
#
loop_
_entity_poly.entity_id
_entity_poly.type
_entity_poly.pdbx_seq_one_letter_code
_entity_poly.pdbx_strand_id
1 'polypeptide(L)'
;MGKFRGDFRDLFAGFVIAIDVRKLILALTGAILIGLFAGLPTPWWALRYDAGFSAELGERGPAGYLVMIPDAVCVLWREGGWVFAGWCAFLLAVVTTVWSLFGTAISRIAAVEIAREDRIRTQEALGFALSRWASNLSSPIACILGFLFFTSLVALLGLPGRIPGIGGWASILTALVFPFGLLGGFIATLIALGAVFGYPLFYPAVAAEGTDAFDAISRGFSYVYSRPWHALWYLFTAVVHGVISTAFIWAFGAVMLAVTCAAVRLGMGAGKFDLILEFTTGRATWDTVVADGGTGLGIAAILITTWILLTAGLTLVYALSYMQSQLTMIYFLLRLRVDELPMSYVWEEKEAAPAGDPPGAEGEAAAPGPGGNGDGA
;
A
#
# COMPACT_ATOMS: atom_id res chain seq x y z
N MET A 1 3.24 -25.62 -2.92
CA MET A 1 3.08 -25.50 -1.45
C MET A 1 2.22 -26.68 -1.00
N GLY A 2 2.12 -27.02 0.29
CA GLY A 2 1.02 -27.91 0.72
C GLY A 2 -0.30 -27.13 0.74
N LYS A 3 -1.44 -27.80 0.54
CA LYS A 3 -2.77 -27.18 0.60
C LYS A 3 -2.96 -26.41 1.91
N PHE A 4 -3.35 -25.14 1.83
CA PHE A 4 -3.62 -24.30 3.00
C PHE A 4 -4.72 -24.90 3.88
N ARG A 5 -4.56 -24.81 5.19
CA ARG A 5 -5.42 -25.50 6.17
C ARG A 5 -6.65 -24.69 6.56
N GLY A 6 -6.67 -23.39 6.29
CA GLY A 6 -7.72 -22.48 6.75
C GLY A 6 -7.55 -22.04 8.20
N ASP A 7 -6.31 -22.05 8.71
CA ASP A 7 -6.00 -21.74 10.10
C ASP A 7 -4.86 -20.72 10.22
N PHE A 8 -4.69 -20.13 11.41
CA PHE A 8 -3.69 -19.08 11.67
C PHE A 8 -2.25 -19.50 11.30
N ARG A 9 -1.97 -20.81 11.26
CA ARG A 9 -0.66 -21.36 10.87
C ARG A 9 -0.30 -21.05 9.41
N ASP A 10 -1.29 -20.81 8.56
CA ASP A 10 -1.07 -20.44 7.16
C ASP A 10 -0.39 -19.06 7.04
N LEU A 11 -0.47 -18.21 8.08
CA LEU A 11 0.25 -16.93 8.13
C LEU A 11 1.77 -17.11 8.07
N PHE A 12 2.32 -18.22 8.56
CA PHE A 12 3.77 -18.48 8.48
C PHE A 12 4.25 -18.73 7.04
N ALA A 13 3.37 -19.23 6.16
CA ALA A 13 3.69 -19.39 4.75
C ALA A 13 3.91 -18.04 4.05
N GLY A 14 3.40 -16.94 4.61
CA GLY A 14 3.56 -15.61 4.04
C GLY A 14 5.01 -15.13 3.97
N PHE A 15 5.96 -15.74 4.70
CA PHE A 15 7.40 -15.52 4.47
C PHE A 15 7.79 -15.88 3.04
N VAL A 16 7.43 -17.08 2.60
CA VAL A 16 7.78 -17.61 1.27
C VAL A 16 7.00 -16.89 0.18
N ILE A 17 5.70 -16.64 0.42
CA ILE A 17 4.85 -15.90 -0.51
C ILE A 17 5.41 -14.49 -0.76
N ALA A 18 5.97 -13.84 0.28
CA ALA A 18 6.51 -12.48 0.15
C ALA A 18 7.80 -12.41 -0.70
N ILE A 19 8.60 -13.49 -0.75
CA ILE A 19 9.84 -13.58 -1.53
C ILE A 19 9.51 -14.01 -2.96
N ASP A 20 8.75 -13.16 -3.64
CA ASP A 20 8.50 -13.29 -5.07
C ASP A 20 9.08 -12.06 -5.78
N VAL A 21 9.98 -12.30 -6.74
CA VAL A 21 10.66 -11.24 -7.51
C VAL A 21 9.67 -10.24 -8.11
N ARG A 22 8.49 -10.70 -8.56
CA ARG A 22 7.46 -9.83 -9.15
C ARG A 22 6.90 -8.86 -8.12
N LYS A 23 6.61 -9.34 -6.91
CA LYS A 23 6.10 -8.52 -5.80
C LYS A 23 7.16 -7.56 -5.29
N LEU A 24 8.42 -8.03 -5.22
CA LEU A 24 9.56 -7.20 -4.83
C LEU A 24 9.79 -6.07 -5.85
N ILE A 25 9.73 -6.33 -7.15
CA ILE A 25 9.84 -5.26 -8.17
C ILE A 25 8.70 -4.24 -8.01
N LEU A 26 7.45 -4.69 -7.86
CA LEU A 26 6.31 -3.78 -7.65
C LEU A 26 6.44 -2.96 -6.37
N ALA A 27 6.87 -3.58 -5.28
CA ALA A 27 7.10 -2.89 -4.00
C ALA A 27 8.24 -1.87 -4.11
N LEU A 28 9.33 -2.20 -4.81
CA LEU A 28 10.43 -1.29 -5.10
C LEU A 28 9.96 -0.10 -5.94
N THR A 29 9.22 -0.35 -7.02
CA THR A 29 8.66 0.72 -7.86
C THR A 29 7.75 1.64 -7.04
N GLY A 30 6.85 1.09 -6.24
CA GLY A 30 5.99 1.87 -5.34
C GLY A 30 6.79 2.70 -4.33
N ALA A 31 7.82 2.11 -3.70
CA ALA A 31 8.68 2.81 -2.76
C ALA A 31 9.48 3.96 -3.42
N ILE A 32 10.01 3.73 -4.63
CA ILE A 32 10.72 4.76 -5.41
C ILE A 32 9.77 5.91 -5.76
N LEU A 33 8.54 5.62 -6.20
CA LEU A 33 7.56 6.66 -6.54
C LEU A 33 7.17 7.48 -5.29
N ILE A 34 7.01 6.85 -4.13
CA ILE A 34 6.78 7.59 -2.87
C ILE A 34 8.01 8.44 -2.52
N GLY A 35 9.22 7.90 -2.66
CA GLY A 35 10.45 8.68 -2.47
C GLY A 35 10.52 9.90 -3.40
N LEU A 36 10.14 9.73 -4.67
CA LEU A 36 10.15 10.77 -5.70
C LEU A 36 9.08 11.86 -5.43
N PHE A 37 7.85 11.46 -5.15
CA PHE A 37 6.71 12.38 -5.04
C PHE A 37 6.48 12.92 -3.63
N ALA A 38 6.94 12.23 -2.59
CA ALA A 38 6.76 12.63 -1.19
C ALA A 38 8.11 12.92 -0.50
N GLY A 39 9.13 12.10 -0.73
CA GLY A 39 10.46 12.30 -0.18
C GLY A 39 11.15 13.57 -0.71
N LEU A 40 11.29 13.70 -2.04
CA LEU A 40 12.00 14.83 -2.67
C LEU A 40 11.35 16.22 -2.47
N PRO A 41 10.03 16.34 -2.25
CA PRO A 41 9.46 17.65 -1.91
C PRO A 41 9.65 18.03 -0.44
N THR A 42 9.92 17.08 0.46
CA THR A 42 9.90 17.30 1.92
C THR A 42 11.01 18.28 2.39
N PRO A 43 12.29 18.09 2.04
CA PRO A 43 13.34 19.09 2.27
C PRO A 43 13.05 20.45 1.65
N TRP A 44 12.45 20.50 0.45
CA TRP A 44 12.10 21.76 -0.21
C TRP A 44 11.02 22.54 0.54
N TRP A 45 10.06 21.86 1.18
CA TRP A 45 9.13 22.50 2.09
C TRP A 45 9.81 23.02 3.35
N ALA A 46 10.69 22.23 3.97
CA ALA A 46 11.42 22.66 5.17
C ALA A 46 12.28 23.91 4.92
N LEU A 47 12.91 24.04 3.74
CA LEU A 47 13.69 25.22 3.33
C LEU A 47 12.89 26.53 3.35
N ARG A 48 11.57 26.48 3.26
CA ARG A 48 10.71 27.69 3.31
C ARG A 48 10.58 28.27 4.71
N TYR A 49 10.90 27.47 5.73
CA TYR A 49 10.69 27.81 7.12
C TYR A 49 12.02 27.97 7.89
N ASP A 50 13.05 27.19 7.53
CA ASP A 50 14.39 27.33 8.10
C ASP A 50 15.44 27.57 7.00
N ALA A 51 15.95 28.81 6.92
CA ALA A 51 17.02 29.16 5.99
C ALA A 51 18.37 28.51 6.38
N GLY A 52 18.58 28.15 7.64
CA GLY A 52 19.79 27.45 8.09
C GLY A 52 19.90 26.03 7.51
N PHE A 53 18.76 25.40 7.23
CA PHE A 53 18.69 24.09 6.56
C PHE A 53 19.28 24.11 5.13
N SER A 54 19.35 25.29 4.48
CA SER A 54 19.96 25.43 3.14
C SER A 54 21.48 25.26 3.14
N ALA A 55 22.16 25.64 4.23
CA ALA A 55 23.60 25.49 4.36
C ALA A 55 23.99 24.00 4.48
N GLU A 56 23.20 23.22 5.21
CA GLU A 56 23.39 21.76 5.33
C GLU A 56 23.14 21.01 4.01
N LEU A 57 22.33 21.57 3.11
CA LEU A 57 21.98 20.96 1.81
C LEU A 57 23.15 21.04 0.81
N GLY A 58 24.01 22.07 0.92
CA GLY A 58 25.18 22.25 0.07
C GLY A 58 26.38 21.39 0.48
N GLU A 59 26.45 20.98 1.75
CA GLU A 59 27.58 20.22 2.31
C GLU A 59 27.42 18.70 2.23
N ARG A 60 26.23 18.20 1.86
CA ARG A 60 25.93 16.75 1.80
C ARG A 60 25.93 16.23 0.36
N GLY A 61 26.48 15.04 0.13
CA GLY A 61 26.41 14.35 -1.17
C GLY A 61 24.99 13.88 -1.53
N PRO A 62 24.76 13.32 -2.72
CA PRO A 62 23.42 12.89 -3.19
C PRO A 62 22.74 11.84 -2.28
N ALA A 63 23.50 10.98 -1.61
CA ALA A 63 22.96 10.06 -0.58
C ALA A 63 22.54 10.78 0.71
N GLY A 64 23.07 11.97 0.96
CA GLY A 64 22.69 12.83 2.09
C GLY A 64 21.22 13.26 2.04
N TYR A 65 20.60 13.27 0.86
CA TYR A 65 19.18 13.58 0.71
C TYR A 65 18.28 12.65 1.55
N LEU A 66 18.60 11.36 1.61
CA LEU A 66 17.86 10.39 2.41
C LEU A 66 18.02 10.64 3.92
N VAL A 67 19.20 11.12 4.32
CA VAL A 67 19.52 11.49 5.71
C VAL A 67 18.86 12.82 6.11
N MET A 68 18.52 13.67 5.14
CA MET A 68 17.86 14.96 5.38
C MET A 68 16.35 14.85 5.57
N ILE A 69 15.72 13.75 5.18
CA ILE A 69 14.27 13.59 5.33
C ILE A 69 13.86 13.69 6.81
N PRO A 70 14.47 12.95 7.77
CA PRO A 70 14.16 13.11 9.19
C PRO A 70 14.35 14.55 9.71
N ASP A 71 15.45 15.20 9.34
CA ASP A 71 15.76 16.58 9.73
C ASP A 71 14.68 17.55 9.23
N ALA A 72 14.27 17.42 7.96
CA ALA A 72 13.19 18.19 7.36
C ALA A 72 11.84 17.96 8.07
N VAL A 73 11.53 16.72 8.46
CA VAL A 73 10.32 16.41 9.23
C VAL A 73 10.34 17.09 10.60
N CYS A 74 11.48 17.14 11.27
CA CYS A 74 11.64 17.85 12.54
C CYS A 74 11.42 19.36 12.40
N VAL A 75 11.89 19.97 11.32
CA VAL A 75 11.63 21.39 11.00
C VAL A 75 10.12 21.61 10.83
N LEU A 76 9.47 20.82 9.97
CA LEU A 76 8.03 20.94 9.72
C LEU A 76 7.18 20.73 10.98
N TRP A 77 7.60 19.81 11.86
CA TRP A 77 6.96 19.61 13.16
C TRP A 77 7.09 20.83 14.08
N ARG A 78 8.26 21.48 14.11
CA ARG A 78 8.55 22.64 14.97
C ARG A 78 7.74 23.88 14.60
N GLU A 79 7.53 24.13 13.30
CA GLU A 79 6.80 25.30 12.79
C GLU A 79 5.31 25.31 13.19
N GLY A 80 4.75 24.15 13.54
CA GLY A 80 3.43 24.04 14.16
C GLY A 80 2.33 23.44 13.28
N GLY A 81 1.12 23.40 13.85
CA GLY A 81 0.08 22.43 13.52
C GLY A 81 -0.37 22.40 12.06
N TRP A 82 -0.67 23.55 11.45
CA TRP A 82 -1.25 23.57 10.08
C TRP A 82 -0.23 23.22 8.99
N VAL A 83 1.04 23.59 9.17
CA VAL A 83 2.12 23.24 8.22
C VAL A 83 2.38 21.73 8.27
N PHE A 84 2.56 21.19 9.49
CA PHE A 84 2.77 19.77 9.69
C PHE A 84 1.56 18.94 9.24
N ALA A 85 0.33 19.39 9.53
CA ALA A 85 -0.89 18.72 9.09
C ALA A 85 -1.04 18.74 7.57
N GLY A 86 -0.73 19.86 6.91
CA GLY A 86 -0.72 19.96 5.45
C GLY A 86 0.28 18.99 4.81
N TRP A 87 1.46 18.83 5.41
CA TRP A 87 2.46 17.87 4.97
C TRP A 87 2.03 16.43 5.19
N CYS A 88 1.47 16.10 6.35
CA CYS A 88 0.91 14.78 6.62
C CYS A 88 -0.22 14.42 5.64
N ALA A 89 -1.10 15.37 5.33
CA ALA A 89 -2.18 15.18 4.36
C ALA A 89 -1.63 14.93 2.95
N PHE A 90 -0.61 15.69 2.54
CA PHE A 90 0.08 15.49 1.26
C PHE A 90 0.74 14.10 1.20
N LEU A 91 1.49 13.71 2.23
CA LEU A 91 2.09 12.38 2.32
C LEU A 91 1.04 11.28 2.24
N LEU A 92 -0.02 11.39 3.04
CA LEU A 92 -1.09 10.40 3.06
C LEU A 92 -1.75 10.27 1.68
N ALA A 93 -1.96 11.39 0.97
CA ALA A 93 -2.50 11.38 -0.39
C ALA A 93 -1.57 10.66 -1.36
N VAL A 94 -0.27 10.96 -1.36
CA VAL A 94 0.72 10.31 -2.24
C VAL A 94 0.82 8.81 -1.92
N VAL A 95 0.97 8.45 -0.64
CA VAL A 95 1.06 7.06 -0.18
C VAL A 95 -0.19 6.29 -0.58
N THR A 96 -1.38 6.81 -0.32
CA THR A 96 -2.65 6.14 -0.68
C THR A 96 -2.81 5.99 -2.19
N THR A 97 -2.41 6.99 -2.96
CA THR A 97 -2.50 6.99 -4.44
C THR A 97 -1.56 5.96 -5.07
N VAL A 98 -0.34 5.87 -4.57
CA VAL A 98 0.65 4.90 -5.05
C VAL A 98 0.26 3.49 -4.58
N TRP A 99 -0.06 3.31 -3.30
CA TRP A 99 -0.38 2.00 -2.75
C TRP A 99 -1.73 1.44 -3.18
N SER A 100 -2.70 2.28 -3.57
CA SER A 100 -3.94 1.79 -4.17
C SER A 100 -3.70 1.04 -5.48
N LEU A 101 -2.61 1.38 -6.21
CA LEU A 101 -2.19 0.67 -7.40
C LEU A 101 -1.29 -0.53 -7.06
N PHE A 102 -0.12 -0.29 -6.46
CA PHE A 102 0.88 -1.34 -6.24
C PHE A 102 0.47 -2.33 -5.14
N GLY A 103 -0.21 -1.87 -4.09
CA GLY A 103 -0.74 -2.72 -3.03
C GLY A 103 -1.78 -3.71 -3.55
N THR A 104 -2.68 -3.23 -4.42
CA THR A 104 -3.67 -4.09 -5.10
C THR A 104 -3.00 -5.08 -6.05
N ALA A 105 -2.01 -4.65 -6.85
CA ALA A 105 -1.30 -5.55 -7.75
C ALA A 105 -0.55 -6.67 -6.98
N ILE A 106 0.13 -6.33 -5.89
CA ILE A 106 0.81 -7.33 -5.03
C ILE A 106 -0.22 -8.26 -4.38
N SER A 107 -1.31 -7.70 -3.85
CA SER A 107 -2.41 -8.47 -3.25
C SER A 107 -3.04 -9.41 -4.28
N ARG A 108 -3.14 -9.01 -5.55
CA ARG A 108 -3.68 -9.85 -6.63
C ARG A 108 -2.76 -11.03 -6.95
N ILE A 109 -1.44 -10.80 -7.02
CA ILE A 109 -0.47 -11.89 -7.20
C ILE A 109 -0.54 -12.85 -6.02
N ALA A 110 -0.57 -12.33 -4.80
CA ALA A 110 -0.69 -13.14 -3.59
C ALA A 110 -2.02 -13.92 -3.56
N ALA A 111 -3.12 -13.31 -3.97
CA ALA A 111 -4.43 -13.95 -3.96
C ALA A 111 -4.51 -15.14 -4.92
N VAL A 112 -3.99 -15.00 -6.14
CA VAL A 112 -3.97 -16.12 -7.09
C VAL A 112 -3.03 -17.23 -6.64
N GLU A 113 -1.87 -16.87 -6.07
CA GLU A 113 -0.93 -17.86 -5.53
C GLU A 113 -1.52 -18.64 -4.34
N ILE A 114 -2.24 -17.96 -3.44
CA ILE A 114 -2.90 -18.59 -2.29
C ILE A 114 -4.06 -19.49 -2.73
N ALA A 115 -4.87 -19.01 -3.67
CA ALA A 115 -6.11 -19.68 -4.05
C ALA A 115 -5.91 -20.84 -5.03
N ARG A 116 -5.02 -20.68 -6.00
CA ARG A 116 -4.87 -21.61 -7.13
C ARG A 116 -3.52 -22.30 -7.19
N GLU A 117 -2.58 -21.91 -6.32
CA GLU A 117 -1.18 -22.33 -6.42
C GLU A 117 -0.55 -21.99 -7.78
N ASP A 118 -1.09 -20.96 -8.45
CA ASP A 118 -0.69 -20.51 -9.79
C ASP A 118 -0.08 -19.10 -9.76
N ARG A 119 0.56 -18.72 -10.86
CA ARG A 119 1.44 -17.56 -10.97
C ARG A 119 1.00 -16.66 -12.11
N ILE A 120 0.33 -15.56 -11.78
CA ILE A 120 -0.02 -14.52 -12.77
C ILE A 120 1.17 -13.64 -13.15
N ARG A 121 1.14 -13.07 -14.36
CA ARG A 121 2.20 -12.15 -14.79
C ARG A 121 2.05 -10.80 -14.11
N THR A 122 3.16 -10.10 -13.90
CA THR A 122 3.18 -8.74 -13.30
C THR A 122 2.32 -7.76 -14.10
N GLN A 123 2.31 -7.89 -15.43
CA GLN A 123 1.52 -7.04 -16.33
C GLN A 123 0.01 -7.25 -16.16
N GLU A 124 -0.44 -8.50 -16.01
CA GLU A 124 -1.85 -8.84 -15.77
C GLU A 124 -2.30 -8.30 -14.40
N ALA A 125 -1.47 -8.49 -13.37
CA ALA A 125 -1.75 -7.97 -12.03
C ALA A 125 -1.85 -6.43 -12.01
N LEU A 126 -0.96 -5.76 -12.74
CA LEU A 126 -0.96 -4.30 -12.83
C LEU A 126 -2.12 -3.79 -13.69
N GLY A 127 -2.45 -4.47 -14.79
CA GLY A 127 -3.61 -4.16 -15.63
C GLY A 127 -4.92 -4.24 -14.83
N PHE A 128 -5.09 -5.29 -14.02
CA PHE A 128 -6.20 -5.42 -13.09
C PHE A 128 -6.21 -4.30 -12.03
N ALA A 129 -5.05 -3.98 -11.44
CA ALA A 129 -4.97 -2.91 -10.46
C ALA A 129 -5.28 -1.52 -11.05
N LEU A 130 -4.90 -1.27 -12.31
CA LEU A 130 -5.21 -0.05 -13.06
C LEU A 130 -6.71 0.06 -13.37
N SER A 131 -7.35 -1.02 -13.84
CA SER A 131 -8.78 -1.02 -14.15
C SER A 131 -9.65 -0.76 -12.91
N ARG A 132 -9.14 -1.08 -11.71
CA ARG A 132 -9.80 -0.84 -10.42
C ARG A 132 -9.15 0.25 -9.57
N TRP A 133 -8.26 1.06 -10.13
CA TRP A 133 -7.51 2.04 -9.36
C TRP A 133 -8.41 3.09 -8.68
N ALA A 134 -9.43 3.57 -9.40
CA ALA A 134 -10.42 4.51 -8.86
C ALA A 134 -11.22 3.91 -7.68
N SER A 135 -11.57 2.63 -7.75
CA SER A 135 -12.25 1.91 -6.67
C SER A 135 -11.36 1.79 -5.43
N ASN A 136 -10.09 1.39 -5.63
CA ASN A 136 -9.13 1.26 -4.53
C ASN A 136 -8.76 2.60 -3.89
N LEU A 137 -8.68 3.67 -4.68
CA LEU A 137 -8.38 5.01 -4.18
C LEU A 137 -9.58 5.63 -3.47
N SER A 138 -10.79 5.38 -3.95
CA SER A 138 -12.01 5.94 -3.34
C SER A 138 -12.37 5.26 -2.02
N SER A 139 -11.95 4.02 -1.76
CA SER A 139 -12.31 3.32 -0.51
C SER A 139 -11.81 4.04 0.77
N PRO A 140 -10.51 4.40 0.89
CA PRO A 140 -10.02 5.17 2.05
C PRO A 140 -10.55 6.59 2.07
N ILE A 141 -10.67 7.24 0.90
CA ILE A 141 -11.20 8.61 0.79
C ILE A 141 -12.66 8.67 1.26
N ALA A 142 -13.49 7.71 0.88
CA ALA A 142 -14.88 7.62 1.29
C ALA A 142 -15.00 7.44 2.82
N CYS A 143 -14.10 6.69 3.45
CA CYS A 143 -14.06 6.57 4.91
C CYS A 143 -13.73 7.92 5.58
N ILE A 144 -12.74 8.65 5.06
CA ILE A 144 -12.36 9.98 5.55
C ILE A 144 -13.53 10.96 5.37
N LEU A 145 -14.14 10.99 4.18
CA LEU A 145 -15.28 11.85 3.89
C LEU A 145 -16.50 11.51 4.76
N GLY A 146 -16.78 10.22 4.98
CA GLY A 146 -17.84 9.78 5.89
C GLY A 146 -17.60 10.26 7.32
N PHE A 147 -16.39 10.09 7.83
CA PHE A 147 -16.01 10.59 9.16
C PHE A 147 -16.14 12.12 9.24
N LEU A 148 -15.60 12.86 8.28
CA LEU A 148 -15.69 14.33 8.24
C LEU A 148 -17.14 14.81 8.11
N PHE A 149 -17.97 14.11 7.35
CA PHE A 149 -19.39 14.42 7.20
C PHE A 149 -20.13 14.31 8.55
N PHE A 150 -20.04 13.17 9.23
CA PHE A 150 -20.72 13.00 10.52
C PHE A 150 -20.17 13.90 11.62
N THR A 151 -18.85 14.08 11.70
CA THR A 151 -18.25 15.04 12.65
C THR A 151 -18.67 16.48 12.36
N SER A 152 -18.80 16.87 11.08
CA SER A 152 -19.32 18.18 10.69
C SER A 152 -20.78 18.35 11.10
N LEU A 153 -21.64 17.35 10.91
CA LEU A 153 -23.02 17.38 11.39
C LEU A 153 -23.08 17.58 12.91
N VAL A 154 -22.27 16.84 13.67
CA VAL A 154 -22.17 17.00 15.13
C VAL A 154 -21.69 18.41 15.50
N ALA A 155 -20.72 18.97 14.77
CA ALA A 155 -20.25 20.33 14.97
C ALA A 155 -21.34 21.38 14.72
N LEU A 156 -22.19 21.17 13.69
CA LEU A 156 -23.33 22.05 13.39
C LEU A 156 -24.34 22.08 14.56
N LEU A 157 -24.55 20.95 15.24
CA LEU A 157 -25.43 20.89 16.42
C LEU A 157 -24.93 21.76 17.59
N GLY A 158 -23.62 22.02 17.65
CA GLY A 158 -23.00 22.89 18.65
C GLY A 158 -23.02 24.38 18.31
N LEU A 159 -23.41 24.78 17.10
CA LEU A 159 -23.43 26.18 16.67
C LEU A 159 -24.35 27.09 17.51
N PRO A 160 -25.55 26.66 17.98
CA PRO A 160 -26.39 27.51 18.81
C PRO A 160 -25.68 28.00 20.08
N GLY A 161 -24.78 27.18 20.66
CA GLY A 161 -23.98 27.56 21.81
C GLY A 161 -22.94 28.66 21.56
N ARG A 162 -22.68 29.04 20.30
CA ARG A 162 -21.73 30.11 19.93
C ARG A 162 -22.38 31.47 19.66
N ILE A 163 -23.71 31.58 19.64
CA ILE A 163 -24.40 32.83 19.26
C ILE A 163 -24.16 33.90 20.34
N PRO A 164 -23.41 34.99 20.05
CA PRO A 164 -23.23 36.07 21.00
C PRO A 164 -24.50 36.93 21.06
N GLY A 165 -25.05 37.14 22.26
CA GLY A 165 -26.18 38.05 22.51
C GLY A 165 -27.45 37.41 23.11
N ILE A 166 -27.62 36.08 23.03
CA ILE A 166 -28.80 35.37 23.59
C ILE A 166 -28.55 34.85 25.02
N GLY A 167 -27.32 35.03 25.55
CA GLY A 167 -26.90 34.46 26.83
C GLY A 167 -26.80 32.93 26.79
N GLY A 168 -26.72 32.29 27.96
CA GLY A 168 -26.64 30.82 28.09
C GLY A 168 -27.91 30.06 27.66
N TRP A 169 -29.00 30.77 27.33
CA TRP A 169 -30.26 30.17 26.89
C TRP A 169 -30.13 29.44 25.55
N ALA A 170 -29.29 29.93 24.64
CA ALA A 170 -29.02 29.25 23.36
C ALA A 170 -28.28 27.90 23.56
N SER A 171 -27.53 27.76 24.65
CA SER A 171 -26.87 26.51 25.02
C SER A 171 -27.86 25.41 25.44
N ILE A 172 -29.06 25.78 25.92
CA ILE A 172 -30.12 24.80 26.24
C ILE A 172 -30.59 24.08 24.97
N LEU A 173 -30.68 24.77 23.83
CA LEU A 173 -30.99 24.13 22.55
C LEU A 173 -29.91 23.13 22.14
N THR A 174 -28.63 23.46 22.36
CA THR A 174 -27.53 22.52 22.12
C THR A 174 -27.64 21.30 23.03
N ALA A 175 -27.97 21.48 24.31
CA ALA A 175 -28.18 20.40 25.26
C ALA A 175 -29.39 19.52 24.89
N LEU A 176 -30.48 20.11 24.39
CA LEU A 176 -31.68 19.38 23.95
C LEU A 176 -31.40 18.51 22.71
N VAL A 177 -30.58 19.00 21.78
CA VAL A 177 -30.23 18.29 20.54
C VAL A 177 -29.00 17.38 20.73
N PHE A 178 -28.32 17.45 21.88
CA PHE A 178 -27.13 16.66 22.20
C PHE A 178 -27.28 15.14 22.02
N PRO A 179 -28.43 14.49 22.32
CA PRO A 179 -28.62 13.08 22.01
C PRO A 179 -28.41 12.72 20.53
N PHE A 180 -28.79 13.61 19.60
CA PHE A 180 -28.49 13.44 18.17
C PHE A 180 -27.00 13.60 17.87
N GLY A 181 -26.32 14.48 18.63
CA GLY A 181 -24.87 14.61 18.61
C GLY A 181 -24.15 13.34 19.07
N LEU A 182 -24.64 12.69 20.12
CA LEU A 182 -24.13 11.38 20.57
C LEU A 182 -24.30 10.31 19.49
N LEU A 183 -25.45 10.27 18.81
CA LEU A 183 -25.68 9.34 17.70
C LEU A 183 -24.70 9.62 16.54
N GLY A 184 -24.52 10.87 16.14
CA GLY A 184 -23.56 11.26 15.10
C GLY A 184 -22.12 10.92 15.48
N GLY A 185 -21.74 11.18 16.73
CA GLY A 185 -20.42 10.83 17.28
C GLY A 185 -20.19 9.32 17.33
N PHE A 186 -21.21 8.54 17.68
CA PHE A 186 -21.17 7.09 17.66
C PHE A 186 -20.95 6.55 16.23
N ILE A 187 -21.70 7.04 15.23
CA ILE A 187 -21.51 6.65 13.83
C ILE A 187 -20.12 7.05 13.32
N ALA A 188 -19.67 8.28 13.61
CA ALA A 188 -18.33 8.72 13.24
C ALA A 188 -17.24 7.83 13.87
N THR A 189 -17.44 7.41 15.12
CA THR A 189 -16.53 6.49 15.82
C THR A 189 -16.50 5.10 15.15
N LEU A 190 -17.66 4.56 14.75
CA LEU A 190 -17.73 3.30 14.00
C LEU A 190 -17.05 3.42 12.62
N ILE A 191 -17.18 4.56 11.94
CA ILE A 191 -16.46 4.76 10.67
C ILE A 191 -14.96 4.83 10.93
N ALA A 192 -14.52 5.55 11.95
CA ALA A 192 -13.11 5.70 12.29
C ALA A 192 -12.47 4.35 12.67
N LEU A 193 -13.09 3.58 13.57
CA LEU A 193 -12.61 2.26 13.97
C LEU A 193 -12.60 1.29 12.78
N GLY A 194 -13.68 1.28 11.99
CA GLY A 194 -13.80 0.45 10.80
C GLY A 194 -12.73 0.80 9.77
N ALA A 195 -12.45 2.10 9.58
CA ALA A 195 -11.42 2.56 8.67
C ALA A 195 -10.02 2.17 9.16
N VAL A 196 -9.69 2.38 10.44
CA VAL A 196 -8.37 2.06 10.99
C VAL A 196 -8.07 0.56 10.90
N PHE A 197 -9.00 -0.28 11.31
CA PHE A 197 -8.78 -1.74 11.35
C PHE A 197 -9.14 -2.44 10.04
N GLY A 198 -10.03 -1.88 9.23
CA GLY A 198 -10.50 -2.43 7.96
C GLY A 198 -9.71 -1.95 6.74
N TYR A 199 -9.07 -0.77 6.79
CA TYR A 199 -8.25 -0.25 5.69
C TYR A 199 -7.20 -1.24 5.16
N PRO A 200 -6.47 -1.99 6.01
CA PRO A 200 -5.51 -2.98 5.54
C PRO A 200 -6.16 -4.10 4.69
N LEU A 201 -7.46 -4.31 4.80
CA LEU A 201 -8.21 -5.34 4.06
C LEU A 201 -8.83 -4.83 2.76
N PHE A 202 -8.84 -3.52 2.48
CA PHE A 202 -9.48 -2.97 1.28
C PHE A 202 -8.79 -3.44 -0.01
N TYR A 203 -7.45 -3.39 -0.08
CA TYR A 203 -6.72 -3.83 -1.26
C TYR A 203 -6.86 -5.35 -1.49
N PRO A 204 -6.72 -6.22 -0.45
CA PRO A 204 -7.06 -7.63 -0.57
C PRO A 204 -8.49 -7.91 -1.02
N ALA A 205 -9.49 -7.16 -0.55
CA ALA A 205 -10.88 -7.34 -0.92
C ALA A 205 -11.08 -7.13 -2.43
N VAL A 206 -10.61 -5.99 -2.94
CA VAL A 206 -10.69 -5.70 -4.38
C VAL A 206 -9.84 -6.69 -5.18
N ALA A 207 -8.66 -7.07 -4.70
CA ALA A 207 -7.79 -8.01 -5.38
C ALA A 207 -8.35 -9.43 -5.46
N ALA A 208 -8.99 -9.92 -4.40
CA ALA A 208 -9.56 -11.27 -4.35
C ALA A 208 -10.93 -11.35 -5.04
N GLU A 209 -11.73 -10.28 -4.99
CA GLU A 209 -13.14 -10.33 -5.38
C GLU A 209 -13.52 -9.43 -6.56
N GLY A 210 -12.64 -8.55 -7.03
CA GLY A 210 -12.92 -7.66 -8.16
C GLY A 210 -13.97 -6.59 -7.88
N THR A 211 -14.11 -6.19 -6.62
CA THR A 211 -15.25 -5.42 -6.12
C THR A 211 -15.05 -3.90 -6.22
N ASP A 212 -16.15 -3.17 -6.13
CA ASP A 212 -16.16 -1.70 -6.07
C ASP A 212 -15.90 -1.18 -4.64
N ALA A 213 -15.67 0.12 -4.51
CA ALA A 213 -15.15 0.72 -3.28
C ALA A 213 -16.04 0.52 -2.05
N PHE A 214 -17.35 0.70 -2.22
CA PHE A 214 -18.31 0.48 -1.13
C PHE A 214 -18.38 -0.96 -0.69
N ASP A 215 -18.23 -1.91 -1.62
CA ASP A 215 -18.22 -3.34 -1.27
C ASP A 215 -16.91 -3.71 -0.54
N ALA A 216 -15.78 -3.17 -0.98
CA ALA A 216 -14.50 -3.32 -0.27
C ALA A 216 -14.56 -2.78 1.17
N ILE A 217 -15.15 -1.59 1.36
CA ILE A 217 -15.38 -1.01 2.70
C ILE A 217 -16.30 -1.91 3.51
N SER A 218 -17.44 -2.31 2.94
CA SER A 218 -18.45 -3.14 3.61
C SER A 218 -17.86 -4.46 4.11
N ARG A 219 -17.07 -5.14 3.27
CA ARG A 219 -16.37 -6.39 3.65
C ARG A 219 -15.31 -6.15 4.71
N GLY A 220 -14.45 -5.14 4.52
CA GLY A 220 -13.42 -4.78 5.50
C GLY A 220 -14.02 -4.50 6.89
N PHE A 221 -15.11 -3.74 6.95
CA PHE A 221 -15.81 -3.43 8.20
C PHE A 221 -16.50 -4.66 8.76
N SER A 222 -17.23 -5.41 7.93
CA SER A 222 -17.98 -6.60 8.35
C SER A 222 -17.05 -7.66 8.94
N TYR A 223 -15.88 -7.91 8.32
CA TYR A 223 -14.94 -8.91 8.82
C TYR A 223 -14.30 -8.51 10.14
N VAL A 224 -13.93 -7.24 10.30
CA VAL A 224 -13.40 -6.71 11.55
C VAL A 224 -14.46 -6.74 12.66
N TYR A 225 -15.69 -6.31 12.39
CA TYR A 225 -16.74 -6.22 13.41
C TYR A 225 -17.38 -7.55 13.76
N SER A 226 -17.46 -8.49 12.82
CA SER A 226 -18.04 -9.81 13.08
C SER A 226 -17.12 -10.68 13.93
N ARG A 227 -15.79 -10.56 13.76
CA ARG A 227 -14.79 -11.40 14.45
C ARG A 227 -13.58 -10.57 14.92
N PRO A 228 -13.77 -9.54 15.78
CA PRO A 228 -12.71 -8.60 16.14
C PRO A 228 -11.50 -9.28 16.79
N TRP A 229 -11.72 -10.29 17.62
CA TRP A 229 -10.62 -11.03 18.25
C TRP A 229 -9.82 -11.88 17.27
N HIS A 230 -10.44 -12.43 16.23
CA HIS A 230 -9.70 -13.15 15.20
C HIS A 230 -8.91 -12.18 14.32
N ALA A 231 -9.50 -11.05 13.94
CA ALA A 231 -8.82 -10.01 13.18
C ALA A 231 -7.59 -9.48 13.93
N LEU A 232 -7.73 -9.16 15.22
CA LEU A 232 -6.62 -8.72 16.06
C LEU A 232 -5.56 -9.81 16.23
N TRP A 233 -5.95 -11.06 16.46
CA TRP A 233 -5.00 -12.17 16.60
C TRP A 233 -4.20 -12.42 15.32
N TYR A 234 -4.86 -12.41 14.15
CA TYR A 234 -4.19 -12.58 12.87
C TYR A 234 -3.25 -11.42 12.55
N LEU A 235 -3.69 -10.18 12.79
CA LEU A 235 -2.84 -9.01 12.60
C LEU A 235 -1.64 -9.04 13.56
N PHE A 236 -1.85 -9.38 14.83
CA PHE A 236 -0.78 -9.54 15.81
C PHE A 236 0.24 -10.59 15.37
N THR A 237 -0.22 -11.77 14.96
CA THR A 237 0.63 -12.86 14.47
C THR A 237 1.43 -12.43 13.24
N ALA A 238 0.78 -11.75 12.29
CA ALA A 238 1.43 -11.25 11.08
C ALA A 238 2.49 -10.19 11.37
N VAL A 239 2.24 -9.29 12.33
CA VAL A 239 3.21 -8.28 12.78
C VAL A 239 4.41 -8.94 13.45
N VAL A 240 4.20 -9.85 14.41
CA VAL A 240 5.30 -10.55 15.11
C VAL A 240 6.15 -11.32 14.11
N HIS A 241 5.52 -12.12 13.25
CA HIS A 241 6.23 -12.87 12.22
C HIS A 241 6.94 -11.95 11.23
N GLY A 242 6.33 -10.82 10.87
CA GLY A 242 6.90 -9.82 9.95
C GLY A 242 8.12 -9.12 10.52
N VAL A 243 8.11 -8.78 11.81
CA VAL A 243 9.27 -8.21 12.51
C VAL A 243 10.42 -9.22 12.52
N ILE A 244 10.15 -10.48 12.85
CA ILE A 244 11.17 -11.54 12.89
C ILE A 244 11.75 -11.78 11.50
N SER A 245 10.91 -11.93 10.47
CA SER A 245 11.37 -12.21 9.11
C SER A 245 12.12 -11.03 8.49
N THR A 246 11.65 -9.80 8.72
CA THR A 246 12.32 -8.60 8.24
C THR A 246 13.65 -8.41 8.96
N ALA A 247 13.73 -8.66 10.27
CA ALA A 247 14.97 -8.62 11.02
C ALA A 247 15.98 -9.67 10.50
N PHE A 248 15.52 -10.87 10.13
CA PHE A 248 16.36 -11.89 9.52
C PHE A 248 16.93 -11.42 8.17
N ILE A 249 16.09 -10.87 7.28
CA ILE A 249 16.53 -10.36 5.96
C ILE A 249 17.47 -9.17 6.12
N TRP A 250 17.18 -8.26 7.06
CA TRP A 250 18.05 -7.15 7.40
C TRP A 250 19.42 -7.65 7.89
N ALA A 251 19.45 -8.59 8.83
CA ALA A 251 20.69 -9.14 9.37
C ALA A 251 21.51 -9.85 8.29
N PHE A 252 20.85 -10.66 7.44
CA PHE A 252 21.50 -11.31 6.31
C PHE A 252 22.11 -10.29 5.34
N GLY A 253 21.34 -9.26 4.95
CA GLY A 253 21.81 -8.19 4.09
C GLY A 253 22.95 -7.38 4.70
N ALA A 254 22.87 -7.07 6.00
CA ALA A 254 23.91 -6.35 6.74
C ALA A 254 25.21 -7.15 6.83
N VAL A 255 25.14 -8.46 7.13
CA VAL A 255 26.31 -9.35 7.16
C VAL A 255 26.90 -9.48 5.76
N MET A 256 26.08 -9.71 4.74
CA MET A 256 26.53 -9.78 3.34
C MET A 256 27.26 -8.49 2.91
N LEU A 257 26.70 -7.32 3.21
CA LEU A 257 27.32 -6.03 2.94
C LEU A 257 28.60 -5.85 3.75
N ALA A 258 28.63 -6.22 5.04
CA ALA A 258 29.81 -6.09 5.88
C ALA A 258 30.97 -6.96 5.37
N VAL A 259 30.72 -8.21 5.01
CA VAL A 259 31.72 -9.12 4.43
C VAL A 259 32.23 -8.56 3.10
N THR A 260 31.33 -8.11 2.23
CA THR A 260 31.69 -7.54 0.91
C THR A 260 32.53 -6.27 1.08
N CYS A 261 32.08 -5.34 1.93
CA CYS A 261 32.78 -4.09 2.19
C CYS A 261 34.14 -4.33 2.83
N ALA A 262 34.27 -5.26 3.77
CA ALA A 262 35.54 -5.62 4.38
C ALA A 262 36.51 -6.21 3.33
N ALA A 263 36.05 -7.12 2.48
CA ALA A 263 36.87 -7.70 1.42
C ALA A 263 37.33 -6.65 0.39
N VAL A 264 36.42 -5.77 -0.06
CA VAL A 264 36.76 -4.68 -0.98
C VAL A 264 37.70 -3.68 -0.32
N ARG A 265 37.50 -3.34 0.96
CA ARG A 265 38.39 -2.46 1.73
C ARG A 265 39.82 -3.01 1.80
N LEU A 266 39.98 -4.32 1.97
CA LEU A 266 41.30 -4.97 1.98
C LEU A 266 41.99 -4.89 0.60
N GLY A 267 41.24 -5.04 -0.49
CA GLY A 267 41.79 -4.99 -1.86
C GLY A 267 42.05 -3.59 -2.39
N MET A 268 41.11 -2.66 -2.17
CA MET A 268 41.16 -1.27 -2.67
C MET A 268 41.98 -0.33 -1.77
N GLY A 269 42.23 -0.74 -0.53
CA GLY A 269 42.89 0.05 0.49
C GLY A 269 41.91 0.88 1.33
N ALA A 270 42.20 1.02 2.62
CA ALA A 270 41.32 1.66 3.59
C ALA A 270 40.98 3.12 3.23
N GLY A 271 41.96 3.93 2.81
CA GLY A 271 41.71 5.36 2.53
C GLY A 271 40.66 5.59 1.43
N LYS A 272 40.83 4.96 0.26
CA LYS A 272 39.91 5.16 -0.88
C LYS A 272 38.52 4.58 -0.64
N PHE A 273 38.45 3.39 -0.03
CA PHE A 273 37.16 2.75 0.20
C PHE A 273 36.39 3.38 1.36
N ASP A 274 37.08 3.82 2.42
CA ASP A 274 36.44 4.54 3.52
C ASP A 274 35.82 5.86 3.03
N LEU A 275 36.48 6.58 2.11
CA LEU A 275 35.92 7.78 1.48
C LEU A 275 34.64 7.48 0.66
N ILE A 276 34.57 6.31 0.00
CA ILE A 276 33.35 5.85 -0.68
C ILE A 276 32.22 5.54 0.32
N LEU A 277 32.55 4.95 1.47
CA LEU A 277 31.57 4.71 2.53
C LEU A 277 31.08 6.01 3.18
N GLU A 278 31.97 7.00 3.34
CA GLU A 278 31.60 8.36 3.77
C GLU A 278 30.67 9.02 2.75
N PHE A 279 30.94 8.87 1.46
CA PHE A 279 30.02 9.34 0.40
C PHE A 279 28.67 8.61 0.45
N THR A 280 28.69 7.28 0.65
CA THR A 280 27.48 6.45 0.78
C THR A 280 26.61 6.87 1.96
N THR A 281 27.22 7.24 3.09
CA THR A 281 26.53 7.72 4.30
C THR A 281 26.20 9.21 4.27
N GLY A 282 26.56 9.92 3.19
CA GLY A 282 26.32 11.35 3.02
C GLY A 282 27.27 12.27 3.80
N ARG A 283 28.35 11.73 4.36
CA ARG A 283 29.39 12.48 5.09
C ARG A 283 30.46 13.10 4.19
N ALA A 284 30.59 12.62 2.95
CA ALA A 284 31.46 13.17 1.94
C ALA A 284 30.65 13.63 0.72
N THR A 285 31.11 14.69 0.04
CA THR A 285 30.53 15.20 -1.20
C THR A 285 31.23 14.64 -2.42
N TRP A 286 30.59 14.77 -3.59
CA TRP A 286 31.22 14.42 -4.86
C TRP A 286 32.59 15.10 -5.04
N ASP A 287 32.68 16.39 -4.72
CA ASP A 287 33.91 17.17 -4.90
C ASP A 287 35.04 16.65 -3.99
N THR A 288 34.72 16.25 -2.75
CA THR A 288 35.73 15.66 -1.85
C THR A 288 36.27 14.32 -2.38
N VAL A 289 35.40 13.48 -2.95
CA VAL A 289 35.81 12.19 -3.54
C VAL A 289 36.66 12.39 -4.80
N VAL A 290 36.26 13.33 -5.66
CA VAL A 290 36.97 13.65 -6.91
C VAL A 290 38.30 14.34 -6.64
N ALA A 291 38.39 15.17 -5.60
CA ALA A 291 39.66 15.81 -5.22
C ALA A 291 40.73 14.78 -4.80
N ASP A 292 40.33 13.70 -4.12
CA ASP A 292 41.27 12.65 -3.67
C ASP A 292 41.66 11.67 -4.80
N GLY A 293 40.68 11.16 -5.54
CA GLY A 293 40.89 10.06 -6.48
C GLY A 293 40.54 10.34 -7.94
N GLY A 294 40.27 11.60 -8.29
CA GLY A 294 39.83 12.02 -9.61
C GLY A 294 38.40 11.55 -9.95
N THR A 295 37.99 11.83 -11.19
CA THR A 295 36.66 11.46 -11.69
C THR A 295 36.41 9.95 -11.68
N GLY A 296 37.46 9.14 -11.84
CA GLY A 296 37.38 7.68 -11.76
C GLY A 296 36.91 7.18 -10.40
N LEU A 297 37.45 7.73 -9.29
CA LEU A 297 37.01 7.38 -7.94
C LEU A 297 35.58 7.88 -7.68
N GLY A 298 35.24 9.07 -8.16
CA GLY A 298 33.87 9.60 -8.08
C GLY A 298 32.84 8.65 -8.73
N ILE A 299 33.08 8.23 -9.99
CA ILE A 299 32.18 7.31 -10.69
C ILE A 299 32.08 5.97 -9.95
N ALA A 300 33.20 5.44 -9.45
CA ALA A 300 33.20 4.23 -8.64
C ALA A 300 32.36 4.39 -7.36
N ALA A 301 32.46 5.54 -6.70
CA ALA A 301 31.68 5.85 -5.50
C ALA A 301 30.17 5.81 -5.80
N ILE A 302 29.70 6.40 -6.91
CA ILE A 302 28.28 6.36 -7.31
C ILE A 302 27.82 4.92 -7.55
N LEU A 303 28.59 4.14 -8.32
CA LEU A 303 28.21 2.76 -8.67
C LEU A 303 28.15 1.87 -7.43
N ILE A 304 29.17 1.93 -6.57
CA ILE A 304 29.22 1.16 -5.33
C ILE A 304 28.11 1.59 -4.37
N THR A 305 27.90 2.90 -4.20
CA THR A 305 26.80 3.45 -3.38
C THR A 305 25.45 2.92 -3.85
N THR A 306 25.22 2.90 -5.17
CA THR A 306 23.96 2.39 -5.73
C THR A 306 23.71 0.95 -5.34
N TRP A 307 24.72 0.07 -5.46
CA TRP A 307 24.59 -1.33 -5.05
C TRP A 307 24.41 -1.53 -3.55
N ILE A 308 25.10 -0.74 -2.72
CA ILE A 308 24.93 -0.77 -1.27
C ILE A 308 23.50 -0.35 -0.90
N LEU A 309 23.00 0.76 -1.46
CA LEU A 309 21.65 1.27 -1.19
C LEU A 309 20.57 0.33 -1.72
N LEU A 310 20.74 -0.26 -2.90
CA LEU A 310 19.81 -1.27 -3.43
C LEU A 310 19.73 -2.48 -2.49
N THR A 311 20.88 -2.98 -2.02
CA THR A 311 20.94 -4.13 -1.11
C THR A 311 20.33 -3.80 0.25
N ALA A 312 20.63 -2.64 0.81
CA ALA A 312 20.01 -2.17 2.06
C ALA A 312 18.48 -2.00 1.89
N GLY A 313 18.06 -1.44 0.75
CA GLY A 313 16.67 -1.22 0.38
C GLY A 313 15.86 -2.51 0.19
N LEU A 314 16.49 -3.65 -0.12
CA LEU A 314 15.79 -4.94 -0.22
C LEU A 314 15.03 -5.30 1.06
N THR A 315 15.52 -4.88 2.22
CA THR A 315 14.82 -5.08 3.50
C THR A 315 13.46 -4.37 3.51
N LEU A 316 13.43 -3.10 3.08
CA LEU A 316 12.20 -2.31 2.99
C LEU A 316 11.26 -2.90 1.93
N VAL A 317 11.79 -3.24 0.76
CA VAL A 317 11.03 -3.84 -0.34
C VAL A 317 10.39 -5.16 0.07
N TYR A 318 11.13 -6.01 0.79
CA TYR A 318 10.60 -7.23 1.38
C TYR A 318 9.48 -6.93 2.37
N ALA A 319 9.69 -6.01 3.32
CA ALA A 319 8.70 -5.70 4.34
C ALA A 319 7.37 -5.24 3.73
N LEU A 320 7.43 -4.44 2.66
CA LEU A 320 6.27 -3.98 1.90
C LEU A 320 5.56 -5.11 1.15
N SER A 321 6.31 -5.98 0.46
CA SER A 321 5.78 -7.18 -0.20
C SER A 321 5.12 -8.14 0.80
N TYR A 322 5.78 -8.33 1.95
CA TYR A 322 5.30 -9.16 3.05
C TYR A 322 4.00 -8.63 3.62
N MET A 323 3.93 -7.32 3.92
CA MET A 323 2.74 -6.70 4.47
C MET A 323 1.51 -6.97 3.58
N GLN A 324 1.61 -6.71 2.28
CA GLN A 324 0.47 -6.91 1.37
C GLN A 324 0.12 -8.39 1.16
N SER A 325 1.13 -9.26 1.09
CA SER A 325 0.91 -10.71 0.99
C SER A 325 0.22 -11.27 2.24
N GLN A 326 0.60 -10.80 3.43
CA GLN A 326 -0.03 -11.19 4.69
C GLN A 326 -1.45 -10.66 4.82
N LEU A 327 -1.68 -9.39 4.49
CA LEU A 327 -3.03 -8.83 4.51
C LEU A 327 -3.98 -9.59 3.58
N THR A 328 -3.45 -10.08 2.46
CA THR A 328 -4.19 -10.98 1.57
C THR A 328 -4.52 -12.33 2.23
N MET A 329 -3.56 -12.96 2.90
CA MET A 329 -3.81 -14.19 3.67
C MET A 329 -4.82 -13.98 4.80
N ILE A 330 -4.70 -12.87 5.55
CA ILE A 330 -5.64 -12.49 6.61
C ILE A 330 -7.04 -12.29 6.04
N TYR A 331 -7.17 -11.64 4.89
CA TYR A 331 -8.44 -11.47 4.21
C TYR A 331 -9.10 -12.82 3.92
N PHE A 332 -8.37 -13.77 3.32
CA PHE A 332 -8.89 -15.12 3.07
C PHE A 332 -9.29 -15.87 4.34
N LEU A 333 -8.48 -15.76 5.41
CA LEU A 333 -8.79 -16.38 6.70
C LEU A 333 -10.05 -15.79 7.34
N LEU A 334 -10.23 -14.47 7.30
CA LEU A 334 -11.42 -13.81 7.84
C LEU A 334 -12.65 -14.12 6.99
N ARG A 335 -12.53 -14.05 5.67
CA ARG A 335 -13.58 -14.42 4.70
C ARG A 335 -14.06 -15.86 4.90
N LEU A 336 -13.14 -16.80 5.12
CA LEU A 336 -13.49 -18.20 5.43
C LEU A 336 -14.25 -18.32 6.76
N ARG A 337 -13.97 -17.47 7.75
CA ARG A 337 -14.60 -17.53 9.09
C ARG A 337 -15.92 -16.79 9.21
N VAL A 338 -16.14 -15.80 8.36
CA VAL A 338 -17.36 -14.97 8.37
C VAL A 338 -18.34 -15.43 7.29
N ASP A 339 -17.85 -15.68 6.07
CA ASP A 339 -18.68 -16.00 4.89
C ASP A 339 -18.62 -17.49 4.52
N GLU A 340 -17.82 -18.29 5.22
CA GLU A 340 -17.60 -19.73 4.93
C GLU A 340 -17.06 -20.00 3.51
N LEU A 341 -16.51 -18.97 2.85
CA LEU A 341 -16.04 -19.11 1.48
C LEU A 341 -14.64 -19.74 1.43
N PRO A 342 -14.42 -20.79 0.62
CA PRO A 342 -13.12 -21.45 0.52
C PRO A 342 -12.04 -20.52 -0.03
N MET A 343 -10.82 -20.69 0.48
CA MET A 343 -9.65 -19.92 0.03
C MET A 343 -9.31 -20.10 -1.46
N SER A 344 -9.79 -21.18 -2.08
CA SER A 344 -9.53 -21.47 -3.49
C SER A 344 -10.30 -20.57 -4.46
N TYR A 345 -11.24 -19.76 -3.97
CA TYR A 345 -12.04 -18.88 -4.81
C TYR A 345 -11.43 -17.49 -4.93
N VAL A 346 -11.07 -17.12 -6.17
CA VAL A 346 -10.63 -15.77 -6.57
C VAL A 346 -11.43 -15.36 -7.81
N TRP A 347 -11.91 -14.12 -7.81
CA TRP A 347 -12.66 -13.55 -8.92
C TRP A 347 -11.80 -13.48 -10.18
N GLU A 348 -12.40 -13.78 -11.32
CA GLU A 348 -11.80 -13.61 -12.64
C GLU A 348 -12.68 -12.72 -13.50
N GLU A 349 -12.02 -11.86 -14.28
CA GLU A 349 -12.68 -11.18 -15.37
C GLU A 349 -12.97 -12.24 -16.42
N LYS A 350 -14.26 -12.57 -16.63
CA LYS A 350 -14.62 -13.44 -17.75
C LYS A 350 -14.09 -12.78 -19.01
N GLU A 351 -13.15 -13.44 -19.70
CA GLU A 351 -12.84 -13.11 -21.08
C GLU A 351 -14.17 -13.00 -21.83
N ALA A 352 -14.43 -11.83 -22.41
CA ALA A 352 -15.54 -11.69 -23.33
C ALA A 352 -15.34 -12.79 -24.38
N ALA A 353 -16.23 -13.78 -24.37
CA ALA A 353 -16.19 -14.85 -25.35
C ALA A 353 -16.03 -14.18 -26.73
N PRO A 354 -15.05 -14.60 -27.57
CA PRO A 354 -14.96 -14.06 -28.91
C PRO A 354 -16.37 -14.19 -29.49
N ALA A 355 -16.94 -13.07 -29.94
CA ALA A 355 -18.28 -13.03 -30.49
C ALA A 355 -18.35 -14.15 -31.51
N GLY A 356 -19.04 -15.23 -31.16
CA GLY A 356 -19.14 -16.40 -32.01
C GLY A 356 -19.66 -15.91 -33.35
N ASP A 357 -19.00 -16.30 -34.42
CA ASP A 357 -19.47 -16.03 -35.77
C ASP A 357 -20.98 -16.34 -35.81
N PRO A 358 -21.80 -15.44 -36.40
CA PRO A 358 -23.23 -15.68 -36.49
C PRO A 358 -23.46 -17.07 -37.09
N PRO A 359 -24.36 -17.88 -36.52
CA PRO A 359 -24.56 -19.25 -36.98
C PRO A 359 -24.78 -19.25 -38.48
N GLY A 360 -23.91 -20.00 -39.17
CA GLY A 360 -23.89 -20.12 -40.60
C GLY A 360 -25.28 -20.39 -41.16
N ALA A 361 -25.58 -19.68 -42.24
CA ALA A 361 -26.63 -20.03 -43.16
C ALA A 361 -26.30 -21.41 -43.77
N GLU A 362 -26.70 -22.47 -43.10
CA GLU A 362 -26.77 -23.81 -43.66
C GLU A 362 -28.17 -24.37 -43.45
N GLY A 363 -28.83 -24.73 -44.54
CA GLY A 363 -29.93 -25.70 -44.54
C GLY A 363 -31.32 -25.12 -44.64
N GLU A 364 -31.63 -24.56 -45.80
CA GLU A 364 -32.99 -24.44 -46.34
C GLU A 364 -33.70 -25.81 -46.28
N ALA A 365 -34.49 -26.04 -45.23
CA ALA A 365 -35.36 -27.19 -45.12
C ALA A 365 -36.54 -26.99 -46.08
N ALA A 366 -36.49 -27.70 -47.20
CA ALA A 366 -37.56 -27.80 -48.18
C ALA A 366 -38.89 -28.21 -47.50
N ALA A 367 -39.90 -27.36 -47.64
CA ALA A 367 -41.27 -27.67 -47.29
C ALA A 367 -41.87 -28.71 -48.26
N PRO A 368 -42.60 -29.74 -47.80
CA PRO A 368 -43.47 -30.51 -48.68
C PRO A 368 -44.76 -29.72 -48.90
N GLY A 369 -45.06 -29.39 -50.16
CA GLY A 369 -46.28 -28.72 -50.57
C GLY A 369 -47.54 -29.60 -50.43
N PRO A 370 -48.74 -29.01 -50.33
CA PRO A 370 -49.99 -29.75 -50.32
C PRO A 370 -50.48 -29.98 -51.76
N GLY A 371 -50.83 -31.22 -52.09
CA GLY A 371 -51.38 -31.59 -53.39
C GLY A 371 -51.97 -32.99 -53.35
N GLY A 372 -53.29 -33.08 -53.51
CA GLY A 372 -54.07 -34.29 -53.29
C GLY A 372 -54.19 -35.25 -54.48
N ASN A 373 -54.96 -36.30 -54.18
CA ASN A 373 -55.71 -37.21 -55.05
C ASN A 373 -54.98 -38.36 -55.77
N GLY A 374 -55.51 -39.56 -55.54
CA GLY A 374 -56.00 -40.40 -56.64
C GLY A 374 -55.39 -41.81 -56.74
N ASP A 375 -56.30 -42.78 -56.77
CA ASP A 375 -56.16 -44.15 -57.30
C ASP A 375 -55.47 -45.18 -56.37
N GLY A 376 -56.01 -46.36 -56.10
CA GLY A 376 -57.00 -47.15 -56.82
C GLY A 376 -56.35 -48.49 -57.23
N ALA A 377 -56.90 -49.58 -56.70
CA ALA A 377 -56.57 -51.01 -56.92
C ALA A 377 -55.45 -51.62 -56.06
#